data_AF-A0A410RFE2-F1
#
_entry.id   AF-A0A410RFE2-F1
#
_cell.length_a   1.000
_cell.length_b   1.000
_cell.length_c   1.000
_cell.angle_alpha   90.00
_cell.angle_beta   90.00
_cell.angle_gamma   90.00
#
_symmetry.space_group_name_H-M   'P 1'
#
loop_
_entity.id
_entity.type
_entity.pdbx_description
1 polymer ?
#
loop_
_entity_poly.entity_id
_entity_poly.type
_entity_poly.pdbx_seq_one_letter_code
_entity_poly.pdbx_strand_id
1 'polypeptide(L)'
;TQSHDHSMYRLLILGLLAGLAAASTDDKCVCNVQMSPAGRFHGMVDAAATRLLAVRVDSHEVRLSEASNQLHKLEANVKTVGGHHSSVDTTIKKLEARLHHLEGTGCSPHHFQCGGSNRRCISDLLVCDQHKDCANGADEDKHRCDSPSGTGTVWETHLHGDEGCTHRRVTKIRIVITKETTIDFFPGFTQIQASAIITHDEEGKHNTEIFNVKGVFRPASREIEFFPPEDDLIGMKCTFDGVDNSHCAGSFTHGHGTCGHFTFTNVAPH
;
A
#
# COMPACT_ATOMS: atom_id res chain seq x y z
N THR A 1 -12.57 7.28 -50.79
CA THR A 1 -11.77 8.51 -50.69
C THR A 1 -11.88 9.09 -49.29
N GLN A 2 -10.89 8.84 -48.43
CA GLN A 2 -10.37 9.80 -47.44
C GLN A 2 -9.34 9.10 -46.55
N SER A 3 -8.10 9.12 -47.01
CA SER A 3 -6.89 8.88 -46.23
C SER A 3 -6.26 10.25 -45.97
N HIS A 4 -6.80 11.02 -45.04
CA HIS A 4 -6.23 12.32 -44.65
C HIS A 4 -6.66 12.66 -43.22
N ASP A 5 -6.11 11.96 -42.22
CA ASP A 5 -6.20 12.45 -40.82
C ASP A 5 -4.99 12.10 -39.94
N HIS A 6 -4.06 11.25 -40.41
CA HIS A 6 -2.85 10.91 -39.65
C HIS A 6 -1.65 11.87 -39.84
N SER A 7 -1.74 12.84 -40.77
CA SER A 7 -0.63 13.76 -41.06
C SER A 7 -0.58 14.97 -40.12
N MET A 8 -1.72 15.39 -39.56
CA MET A 8 -1.80 16.62 -38.76
C MET A 8 -1.35 16.38 -37.31
N TYR A 9 -1.60 15.20 -36.75
CA TYR A 9 -1.21 14.84 -35.39
C TYR A 9 0.30 14.57 -35.24
N ARG A 10 0.95 14.05 -36.29
CA ARG A 10 2.41 13.83 -36.30
C ARG A 10 3.21 15.15 -36.34
N LEU A 11 2.67 16.18 -37.00
CA LEU A 11 3.27 17.52 -37.02
C LEU A 11 3.15 18.24 -35.67
N LEU A 12 2.03 18.03 -34.95
CA LEU A 12 1.85 18.60 -33.61
C LEU A 12 2.77 17.96 -32.56
N ILE A 13 3.01 16.64 -32.63
CA ILE A 13 3.90 15.94 -31.69
C ILE A 13 5.39 16.29 -31.94
N LEU A 14 5.80 16.47 -33.20
CA LEU A 14 7.16 16.92 -33.54
C LEU A 14 7.40 18.38 -33.13
N GLY A 15 6.39 19.24 -33.21
CA GLY A 15 6.48 20.63 -32.72
C GLY A 15 6.64 20.73 -31.20
N LEU A 16 5.98 19.83 -30.44
CA LEU A 16 6.04 19.81 -28.98
C LEU A 16 7.36 19.23 -28.45
N LEU A 17 7.96 18.25 -29.14
CA LEU A 17 9.29 17.71 -28.82
C LEU A 17 10.43 18.68 -29.17
N ALA A 18 10.31 19.46 -30.25
CA ALA A 18 11.29 20.51 -30.58
C ALA A 18 11.23 21.70 -29.60
N GLY A 19 10.05 22.00 -29.05
CA GLY A 19 9.87 23.05 -28.03
C GLY A 19 10.46 22.70 -26.65
N LEU A 20 10.47 21.42 -26.28
CA LEU A 20 11.03 20.95 -25.00
C LEU A 20 12.55 20.69 -25.06
N ALA A 21 13.13 20.49 -26.24
CA ALA A 21 14.58 20.30 -26.40
C ALA A 21 15.39 21.62 -26.51
N ALA A 22 14.73 22.77 -26.73
CA ALA A 22 15.39 24.08 -26.77
C ALA A 22 15.41 24.81 -25.41
N ALA A 23 14.86 24.18 -24.36
CA ALA A 23 14.75 24.75 -23.01
C ALA A 23 15.50 23.92 -21.96
N SER A 24 16.71 23.44 -22.25
CA SER A 24 17.68 23.11 -21.22
C SER A 24 19.08 22.99 -21.82
N THR A 25 19.90 24.01 -21.63
CA THR A 25 21.33 23.93 -21.27
C THR A 25 21.96 25.28 -21.58
N ASP A 26 21.96 26.19 -20.60
CA ASP A 26 23.14 27.02 -20.39
C ASP A 26 23.16 27.51 -18.94
N ASP A 27 24.04 26.90 -18.16
CA ASP A 27 24.46 27.38 -16.84
C ASP A 27 25.18 28.72 -17.03
N LYS A 28 24.39 29.80 -17.05
CA LYS A 28 24.76 31.19 -16.76
C LYS A 28 23.53 32.08 -16.96
N CYS A 29 22.70 32.21 -15.92
CA CYS A 29 21.82 33.38 -15.82
C CYS A 29 22.69 34.63 -15.58
N VAL A 30 23.27 35.16 -16.66
CA VAL A 30 23.74 36.55 -16.69
C VAL A 30 22.61 37.36 -17.29
N CYS A 31 21.81 38.01 -16.44
CA CYS A 31 20.87 39.02 -16.88
C CYS A 31 21.65 40.23 -17.41
N ASN A 32 22.12 40.18 -18.67
CA ASN A 32 22.68 41.34 -19.32
C ASN A 32 21.54 42.15 -19.95
N VAL A 33 20.97 43.07 -19.17
CA VAL A 33 19.96 44.01 -19.68
C VAL A 33 20.68 45.09 -20.48
N GLN A 34 20.75 44.89 -21.80
CA GLN A 34 21.37 45.85 -22.71
C GLN A 34 20.30 46.81 -23.25
N MET A 35 20.10 47.94 -22.55
CA MET A 35 19.26 49.05 -23.02
C MET A 35 20.09 49.94 -23.95
N SER A 36 19.73 49.97 -25.23
CA SER A 36 20.36 50.85 -26.23
C SER A 36 20.04 52.34 -25.94
N PRO A 37 21.03 53.26 -26.00
CA PRO A 37 20.81 54.65 -25.66
C PRO A 37 20.18 55.40 -26.85
N ALA A 38 18.88 55.68 -26.78
CA ALA A 38 18.23 56.64 -27.66
C ALA A 38 18.08 57.98 -26.92
N GLY A 39 18.85 58.99 -27.35
CA GLY A 39 18.55 60.41 -27.09
C GLY A 39 19.31 61.07 -25.92
N ARG A 40 19.96 62.20 -26.22
CA ARG A 40 20.52 63.15 -25.24
C ARG A 40 19.36 63.72 -24.40
N PHE A 41 19.55 63.78 -23.07
CA PHE A 41 18.59 64.13 -22.00
C PHE A 41 17.74 62.98 -21.41
N HIS A 42 18.36 61.98 -20.74
CA HIS A 42 17.69 61.21 -19.66
C HIS A 42 18.63 60.31 -18.81
N GLY A 43 19.90 60.69 -18.61
CA GLY A 43 20.90 59.87 -17.91
C GLY A 43 20.71 59.62 -16.39
N MET A 44 19.63 60.11 -15.78
CA MET A 44 19.30 59.82 -14.36
C MET A 44 18.00 59.04 -14.17
N VAL A 45 17.15 58.97 -15.20
CA VAL A 45 15.80 58.39 -15.06
C VAL A 45 15.84 56.90 -15.34
N ASP A 46 16.75 56.45 -16.20
CA ASP A 46 16.85 55.04 -16.61
C ASP A 46 17.41 54.16 -15.49
N ALA A 47 18.55 54.54 -14.89
CA ALA A 47 19.11 53.81 -13.74
C ALA A 47 18.20 53.85 -12.49
N ALA A 48 17.46 54.95 -12.29
CA ALA A 48 16.46 55.05 -11.23
C ALA A 48 15.25 54.14 -11.49
N ALA A 49 14.80 54.04 -12.74
CA ALA A 49 13.74 53.13 -13.16
C ALA A 49 14.18 51.66 -13.01
N THR A 50 15.41 51.29 -13.41
CA THR A 50 15.91 49.92 -13.23
C THR A 50 16.03 49.55 -11.74
N ARG A 51 16.50 50.48 -10.89
CA ARG A 51 16.55 50.26 -9.43
C ARG A 51 15.17 50.10 -8.81
N LEU A 52 14.18 50.88 -9.25
CA LEU A 52 12.79 50.73 -8.79
C LEU A 52 12.17 49.40 -9.22
N LEU A 53 12.50 48.92 -10.42
CA LEU A 53 12.06 47.61 -10.88
C LEU A 53 12.71 46.48 -10.07
N ALA A 54 14.01 46.56 -9.78
CA ALA A 54 14.70 45.60 -8.93
C ALA A 54 14.07 45.54 -7.52
N VAL A 55 13.83 46.68 -6.87
CA VAL A 55 13.17 46.74 -5.55
C VAL A 55 11.78 46.11 -5.58
N ARG A 56 11.03 46.28 -6.68
CA ARG A 56 9.70 45.66 -6.84
C ARG A 56 9.82 44.14 -7.00
N VAL A 57 10.78 43.65 -7.79
CA VAL A 57 11.03 42.21 -7.96
C VAL A 57 11.43 41.58 -6.63
N ASP A 58 12.37 42.18 -5.90
CA ASP A 58 12.78 41.73 -4.57
C ASP A 58 11.60 41.68 -3.58
N SER A 59 10.71 42.68 -3.63
CA SER A 59 9.49 42.70 -2.80
C SER A 59 8.53 41.55 -3.15
N HIS A 60 8.42 41.21 -4.43
CA HIS A 60 7.59 40.08 -4.86
C HIS A 60 8.21 38.73 -4.47
N GLU A 61 9.53 38.60 -4.53
CA GLU A 61 10.24 37.41 -4.09
C GLU A 61 9.98 37.11 -2.61
N VAL A 62 10.07 38.12 -1.74
CA VAL A 62 9.76 37.98 -0.30
C VAL A 62 8.32 37.52 -0.08
N ARG A 63 7.36 38.10 -0.82
CA ARG A 63 5.93 37.72 -0.72
C ARG A 63 5.67 36.28 -1.20
N LEU A 64 6.35 35.86 -2.27
CA LEU A 64 6.26 34.48 -2.77
C LEU A 64 6.86 33.48 -1.78
N SER A 65 8.00 33.83 -1.17
CA SER A 65 8.62 33.03 -0.12
C SER A 65 7.71 32.90 1.12
N GLU A 66 7.10 33.99 1.56
CA GLU A 66 6.14 33.98 2.67
C GLU A 66 4.89 33.14 2.35
N ALA A 67 4.31 33.32 1.17
CA ALA A 67 3.16 32.53 0.72
C ALA A 67 3.50 31.02 0.64
N SER A 68 4.68 30.67 0.14
CA SER A 68 5.17 29.28 0.11
C SER A 68 5.28 28.69 1.52
N ASN A 69 5.86 29.44 2.46
CA ASN A 69 5.96 29.02 3.86
C ASN A 69 4.59 28.84 4.53
N GLN A 70 3.62 29.70 4.21
CA GLN A 70 2.25 29.56 4.70
C GLN A 70 1.57 28.32 4.12
N LEU A 71 1.76 28.01 2.83
CA LEU A 71 1.25 26.79 2.21
C LEU A 71 1.82 25.54 2.86
N HIS A 72 3.14 25.49 3.13
CA HIS A 72 3.76 24.36 3.83
C HIS A 72 3.22 24.16 5.24
N LYS A 73 2.98 25.25 6.00
CA LYS A 73 2.37 25.17 7.33
C LYS A 73 0.91 24.68 7.25
N LEU A 74 0.16 25.14 6.27
CA LEU A 74 -1.22 24.69 6.07
C LEU A 74 -1.27 23.21 5.70
N GLU A 75 -0.40 22.76 4.80
CA GLU A 75 -0.27 21.35 4.43
C GLU A 75 0.08 20.48 5.65
N ALA A 76 1.02 20.92 6.49
CA ALA A 76 1.37 20.23 7.72
C ALA A 76 0.17 20.13 8.69
N ASN A 77 -0.58 21.22 8.86
CA ASN A 77 -1.76 21.24 9.73
C ASN A 77 -2.91 20.38 9.19
N VAL A 78 -3.11 20.35 7.87
CA VAL A 78 -4.10 19.47 7.23
C VAL A 78 -3.68 17.99 7.42
N LYS A 79 -2.39 17.67 7.28
CA LYS A 79 -1.86 16.34 7.55
C LYS A 79 -2.03 15.91 9.00
N THR A 80 -1.79 16.80 9.97
CA THR A 80 -1.95 16.47 11.40
C THR A 80 -3.41 16.28 11.79
N VAL A 81 -4.30 17.16 11.33
CA VAL A 81 -5.75 17.05 11.58
C VAL A 81 -6.34 15.83 10.87
N GLY A 82 -5.97 15.60 9.61
CA GLY A 82 -6.35 14.40 8.86
C GLY A 82 -5.86 13.11 9.51
N GLY A 83 -4.62 13.10 10.03
CA GLY A 83 -4.04 11.96 10.73
C GLY A 83 -4.73 11.62 12.06
N HIS A 84 -5.26 12.62 12.78
CA HIS A 84 -6.04 12.38 13.99
C HIS A 84 -7.42 11.79 13.66
N HIS A 85 -8.06 12.28 12.60
CA HIS A 85 -9.36 11.75 12.17
C HIS A 85 -9.24 10.29 11.68
N SER A 86 -8.22 9.97 10.89
CA SER A 86 -7.99 8.60 10.43
C SER A 86 -7.60 7.65 11.56
N SER A 87 -6.81 8.10 12.55
CA SER A 87 -6.42 7.30 13.71
C SER A 87 -7.61 6.96 14.62
N VAL A 88 -8.53 7.91 14.82
CA VAL A 88 -9.76 7.65 15.59
C VAL A 88 -10.70 6.71 14.82
N ASP A 89 -10.88 6.91 13.52
CA ASP A 89 -11.69 6.05 12.67
C ASP A 89 -11.18 4.60 12.62
N THR A 90 -9.87 4.40 12.48
CA THR A 90 -9.27 3.05 12.52
C THR A 90 -9.42 2.40 13.90
N THR A 91 -9.30 3.17 14.97
CA THR A 91 -9.51 2.66 16.34
C THR A 91 -10.95 2.19 16.53
N ILE A 92 -11.93 2.96 16.07
CA ILE A 92 -13.36 2.58 16.12
C ILE A 92 -13.58 1.30 15.32
N LYS A 93 -13.10 1.24 14.07
CA LYS A 93 -13.22 0.05 13.22
C LYS A 93 -12.56 -1.18 13.84
N LYS A 94 -11.40 -1.03 14.48
CA LYS A 94 -10.71 -2.13 15.16
C LYS A 94 -11.49 -2.65 16.36
N LEU A 95 -12.11 -1.75 17.13
CA LEU A 95 -12.99 -2.14 18.24
C LEU A 95 -14.25 -2.86 17.71
N GLU A 96 -14.84 -2.37 16.63
CA GLU A 96 -15.97 -3.02 15.96
C GLU A 96 -15.62 -4.42 15.45
N ALA A 97 -14.46 -4.60 14.81
CA ALA A 97 -13.99 -5.90 14.35
C ALA A 97 -13.79 -6.88 15.52
N ARG A 98 -13.23 -6.41 16.65
CA ARG A 98 -13.08 -7.21 17.86
C ARG A 98 -14.42 -7.58 18.49
N LEU A 99 -15.36 -6.64 18.52
CA LEU A 99 -16.72 -6.88 19.01
C LEU A 99 -17.41 -7.95 18.15
N HIS A 100 -17.35 -7.81 16.82
CA HIS A 100 -17.94 -8.76 15.89
C HIS A 100 -17.33 -10.17 16.02
N HIS A 101 -16.02 -10.26 16.27
CA HIS A 101 -15.37 -11.55 16.55
C HIS A 101 -15.91 -12.23 17.83
N LEU A 102 -16.22 -11.45 18.87
CA LEU A 102 -16.76 -11.95 20.14
C LEU A 102 -18.26 -12.29 20.06
N GLU A 103 -19.03 -11.48 19.33
CA GLU A 103 -20.47 -11.70 19.13
C GLU A 103 -20.74 -12.91 18.22
N GLY A 104 -19.78 -13.22 17.34
CA GLY A 104 -19.94 -14.24 16.31
C GLY A 104 -20.85 -13.78 15.18
N THR A 105 -20.75 -14.45 14.04
CA THR A 105 -21.49 -14.08 12.82
C THR A 105 -22.98 -14.46 12.86
N GLY A 106 -23.37 -15.31 13.82
CA GLY A 106 -24.69 -15.94 13.86
C GLY A 106 -24.97 -16.89 12.69
N CYS A 107 -23.95 -17.19 11.88
CA CYS A 107 -24.03 -18.10 10.75
C CYS A 107 -23.40 -19.46 11.10
N SER A 108 -23.82 -20.50 10.38
CA SER A 108 -23.17 -21.82 10.45
C SER A 108 -21.69 -21.74 10.05
N PRO A 109 -20.86 -22.73 10.42
CA PRO A 109 -19.50 -22.86 9.88
C PRO A 109 -19.52 -22.80 8.35
N HIS A 110 -18.45 -22.26 7.74
CA HIS A 110 -18.32 -22.09 6.28
C HIS A 110 -19.38 -21.17 5.65
N HIS A 111 -19.94 -20.25 6.43
CA HIS A 111 -20.84 -19.23 5.92
C HIS A 111 -20.32 -17.83 6.22
N PHE A 112 -20.53 -16.95 5.25
CA PHE A 112 -20.24 -15.53 5.33
C PHE A 112 -21.50 -14.74 5.68
N GLN A 113 -21.37 -13.78 6.60
CA GLN A 113 -22.44 -12.87 7.01
C GLN A 113 -22.37 -11.62 6.14
N CYS A 114 -23.40 -11.38 5.32
CA CYS A 114 -23.49 -10.20 4.46
C CYS A 114 -23.50 -8.88 5.23
N GLY A 115 -23.82 -8.93 6.53
CA GLY A 115 -23.94 -7.76 7.40
C GLY A 115 -25.22 -6.97 7.12
N GLY A 116 -25.30 -5.76 7.67
CA GLY A 116 -26.49 -4.91 7.57
C GLY A 116 -27.65 -5.37 8.46
N SER A 117 -28.84 -4.82 8.21
CA SER A 117 -30.06 -5.08 9.00
C SER A 117 -30.61 -6.50 8.80
N ASN A 118 -30.39 -7.07 7.61
CA ASN A 118 -30.79 -8.44 7.29
C ASN A 118 -29.56 -9.33 7.46
N ARG A 119 -29.49 -10.07 8.58
CA ARG A 119 -28.44 -11.05 8.90
C ARG A 119 -28.48 -12.26 7.95
N ARG A 120 -28.23 -12.04 6.65
CA ARG A 120 -28.21 -13.08 5.63
C ARG A 120 -26.86 -13.76 5.60
N CYS A 121 -26.89 -15.08 5.75
CA CYS A 121 -25.72 -15.93 5.60
C CYS A 121 -25.69 -16.51 4.18
N ILE A 122 -24.53 -16.46 3.54
CA ILE A 122 -24.25 -17.14 2.27
C ILE A 122 -23.08 -18.12 2.46
N SER A 123 -22.88 -19.04 1.53
CA SER A 123 -21.72 -19.95 1.57
C SER A 123 -20.41 -19.17 1.43
N ASP A 124 -19.34 -19.58 2.11
CA ASP A 124 -18.00 -19.00 1.94
C ASP A 124 -17.45 -19.12 0.51
N LEU A 125 -17.91 -20.13 -0.24
CA LEU A 125 -17.56 -20.35 -1.66
C LEU A 125 -18.16 -19.31 -2.61
N LEU A 126 -19.19 -18.57 -2.18
CA LEU A 126 -19.86 -17.52 -2.95
C LEU A 126 -19.26 -16.13 -2.68
N VAL A 127 -18.18 -16.05 -1.90
CA VAL A 127 -17.51 -14.79 -1.62
C VAL A 127 -16.44 -14.55 -2.68
N CYS A 128 -16.48 -13.38 -3.32
CA CYS A 128 -15.55 -12.99 -4.38
C CYS A 128 -15.59 -13.92 -5.59
N ASP A 129 -16.78 -14.43 -5.92
CA ASP A 129 -17.01 -15.32 -7.06
C ASP A 129 -17.38 -14.54 -8.35
N GLN A 130 -17.39 -13.20 -8.30
CA GLN A 130 -17.83 -12.25 -9.33
C GLN A 130 -19.35 -12.09 -9.44
N HIS A 131 -20.13 -12.72 -8.56
CA HIS A 131 -21.58 -12.62 -8.49
C HIS A 131 -22.01 -12.00 -7.16
N LYS A 132 -22.98 -11.08 -7.23
CA LYS A 132 -23.53 -10.44 -6.02
C LYS A 132 -24.66 -11.30 -5.44
N ASP A 133 -24.36 -12.09 -4.43
CA ASP A 133 -25.29 -12.89 -3.64
C ASP A 133 -25.81 -12.15 -2.41
N CYS A 134 -25.01 -11.26 -1.83
CA CYS A 134 -25.47 -10.36 -0.79
C CYS A 134 -26.28 -9.19 -1.37
N ALA A 135 -27.40 -8.83 -0.73
CA ALA A 135 -28.26 -7.73 -1.19
C ALA A 135 -27.56 -6.35 -1.16
N ASN A 136 -26.55 -6.19 -0.29
CA ASN A 136 -25.68 -5.03 -0.21
C ASN A 136 -24.38 -5.19 -1.03
N GLY A 137 -24.14 -6.35 -1.65
CA GLY A 137 -22.91 -6.66 -2.39
C GLY A 137 -21.64 -6.76 -1.53
N ALA A 138 -21.76 -7.03 -0.23
CA ALA A 138 -20.62 -7.10 0.71
C ALA A 138 -19.69 -8.31 0.50
N ASP A 139 -20.19 -9.33 -0.19
CA ASP A 139 -19.47 -10.49 -0.70
C ASP A 139 -18.49 -10.12 -1.83
N GLU A 140 -18.85 -9.15 -2.66
CA GLU A 140 -18.07 -8.68 -3.81
C GLU A 140 -17.36 -7.34 -3.54
N ASP A 141 -17.18 -6.98 -2.27
CA ASP A 141 -16.43 -5.77 -1.91
C ASP A 141 -14.94 -5.95 -2.25
N LYS A 142 -14.39 -4.98 -2.98
CA LYS A 142 -12.98 -4.97 -3.37
C LYS A 142 -12.05 -5.06 -2.17
N HIS A 143 -12.38 -4.39 -1.06
CA HIS A 143 -11.57 -4.46 0.16
C HIS A 143 -11.53 -5.85 0.82
N ARG A 144 -12.44 -6.75 0.44
CA ARG A 144 -12.46 -8.15 0.88
C ARG A 144 -11.79 -9.07 -0.12
N CYS A 145 -12.03 -8.85 -1.41
CA CYS A 145 -11.53 -9.71 -2.47
C CYS A 145 -10.05 -9.48 -2.78
N ASP A 146 -9.55 -8.27 -2.53
CA ASP A 146 -8.12 -7.98 -2.62
C ASP A 146 -7.39 -8.61 -1.44
N SER A 147 -6.44 -9.50 -1.74
CA SER A 147 -5.54 -10.07 -0.75
C SER A 147 -4.65 -8.98 -0.13
N PRO A 148 -4.55 -8.91 1.22
CA PRO A 148 -3.63 -7.99 1.89
C PRO A 148 -2.16 -8.27 1.56
N SER A 149 -1.88 -9.47 1.05
CA SER A 149 -0.55 -10.02 0.82
C SER A 149 -0.20 -10.05 -0.67
N GLY A 150 -0.27 -8.88 -1.32
CA GLY A 150 0.07 -8.75 -2.73
C GLY A 150 1.48 -9.29 -3.06
N THR A 151 1.70 -9.59 -4.34
CA THR A 151 3.00 -10.11 -4.81
C THR A 151 4.14 -9.15 -4.45
N GLY A 152 5.23 -9.68 -3.88
CA GLY A 152 6.38 -8.91 -3.42
C GLY A 152 6.28 -8.35 -2.00
N THR A 153 5.17 -8.55 -1.30
CA THR A 153 5.05 -8.19 0.12
C THR A 153 5.91 -9.08 1.01
N VAL A 154 6.47 -8.48 2.06
CA VAL A 154 7.30 -9.17 3.05
C VAL A 154 6.63 -9.09 4.41
N TRP A 155 6.53 -10.23 5.08
CA TRP A 155 5.92 -10.35 6.39
C TRP A 155 6.95 -10.89 7.37
N GLU A 156 7.08 -10.23 8.52
CA GLU A 156 8.05 -10.62 9.54
C GLU A 156 7.38 -10.81 10.90
N THR A 157 7.90 -11.76 11.66
CA THR A 157 7.58 -11.95 13.07
C THR A 157 8.83 -12.39 13.83
N HIS A 158 8.90 -11.99 15.10
CA HIS A 158 9.95 -12.39 16.03
C HIS A 158 9.29 -13.20 17.14
N LEU A 159 9.79 -14.41 17.34
CA LEU A 159 9.25 -15.38 18.29
C LEU A 159 10.21 -15.50 19.47
N HIS A 160 9.66 -15.65 20.67
CA HIS A 160 10.46 -15.82 21.89
C HIS A 160 10.74 -17.29 22.21
N GLY A 161 11.05 -18.10 21.19
CA GLY A 161 11.57 -19.47 21.32
C GLY A 161 10.58 -20.55 21.79
N ASP A 162 9.63 -20.23 22.67
CA ASP A 162 8.72 -21.17 23.33
C ASP A 162 7.25 -21.04 22.86
N GLU A 163 6.99 -20.22 21.83
CA GLU A 163 5.64 -19.82 21.41
C GLU A 163 5.02 -20.71 20.32
N GLY A 164 5.52 -21.93 20.07
CA GLY A 164 5.04 -22.78 18.98
C GLY A 164 5.25 -24.30 19.11
N CYS A 165 4.66 -25.05 18.16
CA CYS A 165 4.83 -26.50 18.00
C CYS A 165 6.24 -26.92 17.56
N THR A 166 7.10 -25.97 17.19
CA THR A 166 8.34 -26.28 16.49
C THR A 166 9.34 -26.88 17.48
N HIS A 167 9.87 -28.07 17.18
CA HIS A 167 10.96 -28.66 17.96
C HIS A 167 12.24 -27.80 17.93
N ARG A 168 12.35 -26.94 16.90
CA ARG A 168 13.41 -25.96 16.71
C ARG A 168 13.03 -24.67 17.45
N ARG A 169 13.99 -24.05 18.16
CA ARG A 169 13.80 -22.73 18.79
C ARG A 169 13.83 -21.65 17.71
N VAL A 170 12.72 -21.47 17.04
CA VAL A 170 12.56 -20.44 16.00
C VAL A 170 12.54 -19.07 16.67
N THR A 171 13.37 -18.15 16.18
CA THR A 171 13.49 -16.78 16.69
C THR A 171 12.93 -15.76 15.74
N LYS A 172 12.99 -16.03 14.43
CA LYS A 172 12.46 -15.12 13.41
C LYS A 172 11.87 -15.89 12.24
N ILE A 173 10.72 -15.44 11.75
CA ILE A 173 10.13 -15.92 10.50
C ILE A 173 9.91 -14.72 9.59
N ARG A 174 10.40 -14.84 8.36
CA ARG A 174 10.18 -13.88 7.28
C ARG A 174 9.55 -14.59 6.09
N ILE A 175 8.36 -14.16 5.67
CA ILE A 175 7.65 -14.71 4.51
C ILE A 175 7.68 -13.67 3.40
N VAL A 176 8.15 -14.06 2.22
CA VAL A 176 8.13 -13.23 1.02
C VAL A 176 7.14 -13.82 0.03
N ILE A 177 6.06 -13.09 -0.28
CA ILE A 177 5.09 -13.54 -1.28
C ILE A 177 5.71 -13.43 -2.67
N THR A 178 5.90 -14.55 -3.34
CA THR A 178 6.53 -14.60 -4.67
C THR A 178 5.52 -14.58 -5.79
N LYS A 179 4.34 -15.17 -5.57
CA LYS A 179 3.28 -15.22 -6.58
C LYS A 179 1.92 -15.33 -5.95
N GLU A 180 0.97 -14.64 -6.55
CA GLU A 180 -0.44 -14.78 -6.28
C GLU A 180 -1.17 -15.19 -7.57
N THR A 181 -2.06 -16.16 -7.50
CA THR A 181 -2.78 -16.67 -8.68
C THR A 181 -4.22 -16.97 -8.30
N THR A 182 -5.14 -16.18 -8.86
CA THR A 182 -6.57 -16.47 -8.84
C THR A 182 -6.90 -17.46 -9.94
N ILE A 183 -7.91 -18.29 -9.71
CA ILE A 183 -8.41 -19.25 -10.69
C ILE A 183 -9.62 -18.62 -11.38
N ASP A 184 -9.60 -18.47 -12.70
CA ASP A 184 -10.67 -17.75 -13.44
C ASP A 184 -12.08 -18.30 -13.18
N PHE A 185 -12.22 -19.63 -13.08
CA PHE A 185 -13.49 -20.30 -12.82
C PHE A 185 -13.84 -20.39 -11.32
N PHE A 186 -12.93 -19.98 -10.44
CA PHE A 186 -13.12 -20.01 -8.99
C PHE A 186 -12.32 -18.90 -8.29
N PRO A 187 -12.72 -17.62 -8.49
CA PRO A 187 -11.92 -16.47 -8.09
C PRO A 187 -11.94 -16.22 -6.57
N GLY A 188 -12.90 -16.80 -5.85
CA GLY A 188 -12.96 -16.79 -4.38
C GLY A 188 -11.82 -17.57 -3.69
N PHE A 189 -10.95 -18.25 -4.46
CA PHE A 189 -9.80 -18.97 -3.95
C PHE A 189 -8.53 -18.51 -4.64
N THR A 190 -7.67 -17.86 -3.88
CA THR A 190 -6.40 -17.36 -4.39
C THR A 190 -5.25 -18.22 -3.91
N GLN A 191 -4.52 -18.80 -4.85
CA GLN A 191 -3.32 -19.57 -4.55
C GLN A 191 -2.14 -18.63 -4.35
N ILE A 192 -1.43 -18.83 -3.25
CA ILE A 192 -0.26 -18.06 -2.89
C ILE A 192 0.97 -18.97 -2.94
N GLN A 193 2.05 -18.47 -3.50
CA GLN A 193 3.38 -19.05 -3.37
C GLN A 193 4.25 -18.04 -2.64
N ALA A 194 5.04 -18.53 -1.70
CA ALA A 194 5.91 -17.70 -0.91
C ALA A 194 7.21 -18.43 -0.55
N SER A 195 8.25 -17.64 -0.27
CA SER A 195 9.49 -18.14 0.29
C SER A 195 9.50 -17.81 1.78
N ALA A 196 9.48 -18.83 2.63
CA ALA A 196 9.59 -18.72 4.07
C ALA A 196 11.06 -18.85 4.47
N ILE A 197 11.59 -17.80 5.10
CA ILE A 197 12.93 -17.71 5.63
C ILE A 197 12.80 -17.82 7.15
N ILE A 198 13.28 -18.94 7.70
CA ILE A 198 13.12 -19.27 9.12
C ILE A 198 14.50 -19.23 9.76
N THR A 199 14.64 -18.39 10.78
CA THR A 199 15.85 -18.31 11.61
C THR A 199 15.59 -19.02 12.93
N HIS A 200 16.48 -19.96 13.27
CA HIS A 200 16.41 -20.72 14.51
C HIS A 200 17.77 -20.73 15.21
N ASP A 201 17.73 -20.93 16.52
CA ASP A 201 18.93 -20.99 17.35
C ASP A 201 19.30 -22.45 17.65
N GLU A 202 20.50 -22.84 17.23
CA GLU A 202 21.08 -24.15 17.50
C GLU A 202 22.49 -23.96 18.09
N GLU A 203 22.74 -24.50 19.29
CA GLU A 203 24.04 -24.40 19.99
C GLU A 203 24.59 -22.96 20.13
N GLY A 204 23.71 -21.95 20.21
CA GLY A 204 24.10 -20.54 20.32
C GLY A 204 24.50 -19.89 18.99
N LYS A 205 24.26 -20.54 17.85
CA LYS A 205 24.38 -19.97 16.50
C LYS A 205 23.00 -19.76 15.89
N HIS A 206 22.84 -18.64 15.19
CA HIS A 206 21.66 -18.36 14.38
C HIS A 206 21.80 -19.03 13.01
N ASN A 207 21.01 -20.07 12.78
CA ASN A 207 20.92 -20.75 11.50
C ASN A 207 19.69 -20.23 10.75
N THR A 208 19.79 -20.09 9.42
CA THR A 208 18.69 -19.63 8.57
C THR A 208 18.44 -20.64 7.46
N GLU A 209 17.18 -21.04 7.32
CA GLU A 209 16.70 -21.97 6.31
C GLU A 209 15.65 -21.31 5.44
N ILE A 210 15.57 -21.73 4.17
CA ILE A 210 14.65 -21.15 3.19
C ILE A 210 13.79 -22.28 2.62
N PHE A 211 12.48 -22.14 2.73
CA PHE A 211 11.49 -23.07 2.23
C PHE A 211 10.58 -22.41 1.21
N ASN A 212 10.23 -23.14 0.15
CA ASN A 212 9.17 -22.72 -0.76
C ASN A 212 7.85 -23.27 -0.27
N VAL A 213 6.99 -22.40 0.23
CA VAL A 213 5.68 -22.76 0.77
C VAL A 213 4.58 -22.39 -0.23
N LYS A 214 3.54 -23.21 -0.24
CA LYS A 214 2.29 -22.91 -0.93
C LYS A 214 1.25 -22.55 0.11
N GLY A 215 0.34 -21.67 -0.25
CA GLY A 215 -0.76 -21.29 0.61
C GLY A 215 -2.01 -20.94 -0.17
N VAL A 216 -3.07 -20.67 0.57
CA VAL A 216 -4.36 -20.25 0.05
C VAL A 216 -4.85 -19.06 0.85
N PHE A 217 -5.30 -18.02 0.15
CA PHE A 217 -6.06 -16.93 0.74
C PHE A 217 -7.55 -17.19 0.59
N ARG A 218 -8.28 -17.09 1.71
CA ARG A 218 -9.72 -17.24 1.79
C ARG A 218 -10.35 -15.87 2.12
N PRO A 219 -11.04 -15.22 1.17
CA PRO A 219 -11.58 -13.87 1.36
C PRO A 219 -12.77 -13.82 2.33
N ALA A 220 -13.52 -14.92 2.46
CA ALA A 220 -14.64 -15.03 3.39
C ALA A 220 -14.19 -14.87 4.85
N SER A 221 -13.14 -15.60 5.26
CA SER A 221 -12.57 -15.52 6.60
C SER A 221 -11.46 -14.47 6.75
N ARG A 222 -10.96 -13.91 5.64
CA ARG A 222 -9.78 -13.03 5.59
C ARG A 222 -8.57 -13.71 6.22
N GLU A 223 -8.30 -14.93 5.77
CA GLU A 223 -7.23 -15.76 6.29
C GLU A 223 -6.32 -16.24 5.17
N ILE A 224 -5.01 -16.21 5.43
CA ILE A 224 -4.01 -16.88 4.61
C ILE A 224 -3.53 -18.09 5.37
N GLU A 225 -3.58 -19.24 4.72
CA GLU A 225 -3.08 -20.50 5.25
C GLU A 225 -1.89 -20.93 4.39
N PHE A 226 -0.71 -21.03 4.99
CA PHE A 226 0.48 -21.62 4.39
C PHE A 226 0.58 -23.08 4.80
N PHE A 227 0.67 -23.96 3.81
CA PHE A 227 0.81 -25.39 4.01
C PHE A 227 2.22 -25.75 4.49
N PRO A 228 2.36 -26.84 5.27
CA PRO A 228 3.65 -27.30 5.75
C PRO A 228 4.63 -27.55 4.58
N PRO A 229 5.85 -26.99 4.62
CA PRO A 229 6.88 -27.29 3.64
C PRO A 229 7.55 -28.66 3.87
N GLU A 230 7.54 -29.13 5.12
CA GLU A 230 8.15 -30.38 5.57
C GLU A 230 7.09 -31.40 6.00
N ASP A 231 7.52 -32.63 6.27
CA ASP A 231 6.68 -33.74 6.75
C ASP A 231 6.25 -33.59 8.22
N ASP A 232 6.68 -32.52 8.90
CA ASP A 232 6.32 -32.22 10.29
C ASP A 232 4.87 -31.72 10.45
N LEU A 233 4.16 -31.52 9.32
CA LEU A 233 2.76 -31.09 9.26
C LEU A 233 2.48 -29.77 9.99
N ILE A 234 3.50 -28.91 10.17
CA ILE A 234 3.34 -27.60 10.79
C ILE A 234 2.97 -26.57 9.72
N GLY A 235 1.71 -26.15 9.75
CA GLY A 235 1.20 -25.05 8.93
C GLY A 235 1.26 -23.72 9.66
N MET A 236 1.13 -22.64 8.90
CA MET A 236 1.04 -21.29 9.44
C MET A 236 -0.22 -20.62 8.92
N LYS A 237 -1.04 -20.11 9.83
CA LYS A 237 -2.26 -19.39 9.48
C LYS A 237 -2.17 -17.94 9.94
N CYS A 238 -2.50 -17.00 9.07
CA CYS A 238 -2.49 -15.55 9.29
C CYS A 238 -3.91 -15.02 9.09
N THR A 239 -4.51 -14.48 10.15
CA THR A 239 -5.90 -13.98 10.17
C THR A 239 -5.88 -12.46 10.23
N PHE A 240 -6.55 -11.80 9.29
CA PHE A 240 -6.65 -10.34 9.27
C PHE A 240 -7.91 -9.88 9.99
N ASP A 241 -7.81 -8.77 10.72
CA ASP A 241 -8.99 -8.09 11.28
C ASP A 241 -9.81 -7.38 10.18
N GLY A 242 -9.18 -7.18 9.01
CA GLY A 242 -9.70 -6.49 7.84
C GLY A 242 -10.08 -5.04 8.09
N VAL A 243 -9.36 -4.42 9.02
CA VAL A 243 -9.28 -2.99 9.26
C VAL A 243 -7.85 -2.53 8.99
N ASP A 244 -6.87 -3.27 9.53
CA ASP A 244 -5.44 -3.03 9.36
C ASP A 244 -4.81 -4.15 8.53
N ASN A 245 -4.38 -3.81 7.32
CA ASN A 245 -3.68 -4.73 6.42
C ASN A 245 -2.16 -4.76 6.67
N SER A 246 -1.65 -4.06 7.69
CA SER A 246 -0.23 -4.09 8.06
C SER A 246 0.11 -5.14 9.12
N HIS A 247 -0.89 -5.70 9.81
CA HIS A 247 -0.70 -6.73 10.82
C HIS A 247 -1.67 -7.89 10.60
N CYS A 248 -1.24 -9.11 10.93
CA CYS A 248 -2.17 -10.23 11.04
C CYS A 248 -1.88 -11.07 12.27
N ALA A 249 -2.94 -11.67 12.82
CA ALA A 249 -2.86 -12.64 13.89
C ALA A 249 -2.41 -13.99 13.33
N GLY A 250 -1.16 -14.33 13.57
CA GLY A 250 -0.53 -15.59 13.20
C GLY A 250 -0.84 -16.69 14.19
N SER A 251 -0.99 -17.91 13.70
CA SER A 251 -1.08 -19.12 14.51
C SER A 251 -0.40 -20.29 13.83
N PHE A 252 0.26 -21.13 14.61
CA PHE A 252 0.78 -22.41 14.13
C PHE A 252 -0.31 -23.46 14.18
N THR A 253 -0.48 -24.18 13.08
CA THR A 253 -1.42 -25.30 12.95
C THR A 253 -0.65 -26.60 12.85
N HIS A 254 -1.06 -27.63 13.60
CA HIS A 254 -0.50 -28.97 13.51
C HIS A 254 -1.65 -29.98 13.54
N GLY A 255 -1.83 -30.70 12.42
CA GLY A 255 -3.01 -31.52 12.20
C GLY A 255 -4.30 -30.69 12.27
N HIS A 256 -5.17 -30.98 13.25
CA HIS A 256 -6.43 -30.25 13.47
C HIS A 256 -6.36 -29.20 14.61
N GLY A 257 -5.21 -29.03 15.26
CA GLY A 257 -5.06 -28.14 16.42
C GLY A 257 -4.23 -26.90 16.14
N THR A 258 -4.48 -25.83 16.89
CA THR A 258 -3.61 -24.65 16.98
C THR A 258 -2.69 -24.79 18.19
N CYS A 259 -1.40 -24.51 18.03
CA CYS A 259 -0.43 -24.73 19.12
C CYS A 259 0.43 -23.52 19.49
N GLY A 260 0.30 -22.42 18.75
CA GLY A 260 1.01 -21.19 19.06
C GLY A 260 0.34 -20.02 18.38
N HIS A 261 0.51 -18.84 18.98
CA HIS A 261 0.00 -17.58 18.46
C HIS A 261 1.14 -16.59 18.38
N PHE A 262 1.18 -15.80 17.32
CA PHE A 262 2.17 -14.77 17.10
C PHE A 262 1.57 -13.67 16.24
N THR A 263 2.27 -12.55 16.08
CA THR A 263 1.80 -11.45 15.25
C THR A 263 2.77 -11.25 14.09
N PHE A 264 2.25 -11.26 12.87
CA PHE A 264 2.98 -10.91 11.67
C PHE A 264 2.78 -9.44 11.37
N THR A 265 3.87 -8.77 11.00
CA THR A 265 3.86 -7.38 10.55
C THR A 265 4.35 -7.31 9.11
N ASN A 266 3.64 -6.56 8.28
CA ASN A 266 4.07 -6.23 6.93
C ASN A 266 5.26 -5.27 7.02
N VAL A 267 6.38 -5.67 6.43
CA VAL A 267 7.58 -4.84 6.34
C VAL A 267 7.72 -4.42 4.89
N ALA A 268 7.86 -3.13 4.65
CA ALA A 268 8.13 -2.63 3.31
C ALA A 268 9.42 -3.27 2.77
N PRO A 269 9.44 -3.69 1.50
CA PRO A 269 10.68 -4.18 0.88
C PRO A 269 11.69 -3.03 0.89
N HIS A 270 12.80 -3.21 1.63
CA HIS A 270 13.95 -2.31 1.63
C HIS A 270 14.81 -2.52 0.38
#